data_AF-A0A0K1PCK0-F1
#
_entry.id   AF-A0A0K1PCK0-F1
#
_cell.length_a   1.000
_cell.length_b   1.000
_cell.length_c   1.000
_cell.angle_alpha   90.00
_cell.angle_beta   90.00
_cell.angle_gamma   90.00
#
_symmetry.space_group_name_H-M   'P 1'
#
loop_
_entity.id
_entity.type
_entity.pdbx_description
1 polymer ?
#
loop_
_entity_poly.entity_id
_entity_poly.type
_entity_poly.pdbx_seq_one_letter_code
_entity_poly.pdbx_strand_id
1 'polypeptide(L)'
;MMSGSLDFITARREDCLSDLVLDRHLAGELAGTTDAWRVAAHLRSCSRCDGRRAELSSLARSVSEESLPAELLCRADRETKASRPWGDRLREWLGLRAGGRIVLAVGAAVAAISLVVILPSKEPTEGLRSKGGGALALIVRSSAGRVDRVLPGDELAPGDAIRFEVSSPATVSVSIVGIDAAHAVTTYVVGAEVGGGKAQVLPGSIVLDGTLGPERIVALFCERPVPAQSLVLAGWEALTKAGGDPAQAMELEVPRCSQSSVLIRKVARR
;
A
#
# COMPACT_ATOMS: atom_id res chain seq x y z
N MET A 1 36.81 -31.19 3.89
CA MET A 1 36.39 -31.88 2.66
C MET A 1 34.88 -31.77 2.55
N MET A 2 34.44 -31.13 1.48
CA MET A 2 33.04 -30.83 1.12
C MET A 2 32.34 -32.09 0.57
N SER A 3 31.06 -32.25 0.91
CA SER A 3 29.95 -32.80 0.12
C SER A 3 28.78 -32.96 1.10
N GLY A 4 27.69 -32.19 1.05
CA GLY A 4 26.88 -31.88 -0.11
C GLY A 4 25.65 -32.80 -0.07
N SER A 5 24.57 -32.34 0.57
CA SER A 5 23.21 -32.85 0.32
C SER A 5 22.24 -31.70 0.60
N LEU A 6 22.06 -30.87 -0.43
CA LEU A 6 20.94 -29.95 -0.58
C LEU A 6 19.82 -30.68 -1.35
N ASP A 7 19.39 -31.85 -0.86
CA ASP A 7 18.37 -32.68 -1.52
C ASP A 7 16.95 -32.47 -0.96
N PHE A 8 16.71 -31.42 -0.18
CA PHE A 8 15.38 -31.20 0.43
C PHE A 8 14.42 -30.34 -0.40
N ILE A 9 14.84 -29.83 -1.55
CA ILE A 9 13.96 -29.04 -2.41
C ILE A 9 13.44 -29.90 -3.56
N THR A 10 12.15 -30.21 -3.46
CA THR A 10 11.22 -30.63 -4.53
C THR A 10 11.32 -32.06 -5.07
N ALA A 11 10.82 -33.03 -4.29
CA ALA A 11 10.02 -34.13 -4.85
C ALA A 11 8.55 -33.93 -4.44
N ARG A 12 7.85 -33.05 -5.14
CA ARG A 12 6.40 -32.92 -5.03
C ARG A 12 5.79 -34.11 -5.76
N ARG A 13 5.32 -35.12 -5.03
CA ARG A 13 4.49 -36.17 -5.63
C ARG A 13 3.14 -35.52 -5.98
N GLU A 14 2.69 -35.69 -7.22
CA GLU A 14 1.45 -35.11 -7.73
C GLU A 14 0.21 -35.52 -6.90
N ASP A 15 0.33 -36.59 -6.11
CA ASP A 15 -0.73 -37.11 -5.25
C ASP A 15 -0.87 -36.40 -3.90
N CYS A 16 0.01 -35.46 -3.53
CA CYS A 16 -0.04 -34.76 -2.23
C CYS A 16 -0.64 -33.35 -2.33
N LEU A 17 -1.33 -32.91 -1.28
CA LEU A 17 -1.83 -31.55 -1.18
C LEU A 17 -0.67 -30.54 -1.15
N SER A 18 -0.88 -29.38 -1.78
CA SER A 18 0.05 -28.26 -1.69
C SER A 18 -0.12 -27.53 -0.35
N ASP A 19 0.96 -26.90 0.13
CA ASP A 19 0.93 -26.07 1.33
C ASP A 19 -0.16 -24.99 1.26
N LEU A 20 -0.34 -24.35 0.10
CA LEU A 20 -1.43 -23.38 -0.12
C LEU A 20 -2.83 -23.97 0.13
N VAL A 21 -3.08 -25.22 -0.30
CA VAL A 21 -4.39 -25.87 -0.06
C VAL A 21 -4.55 -26.22 1.42
N LEU A 22 -3.48 -26.60 2.11
CA LEU A 22 -3.48 -26.84 3.55
C LEU A 22 -3.75 -25.53 4.34
N ASP A 23 -3.13 -24.43 3.95
CA ASP A 23 -3.34 -23.11 4.57
C ASP A 23 -4.79 -22.65 4.41
N ARG A 24 -5.36 -22.74 3.20
CA ARG A 24 -6.77 -22.40 2.94
C ARG A 24 -7.73 -23.30 3.70
N HIS A 25 -7.39 -24.58 3.90
CA HIS A 25 -8.16 -25.50 4.72
C HIS A 25 -8.13 -25.09 6.20
N LEU A 26 -6.95 -24.75 6.74
CA LEU A 26 -6.78 -24.29 8.12
C LEU A 26 -7.48 -22.95 8.38
N ALA A 27 -7.48 -22.05 7.40
CA ALA A 27 -8.18 -20.76 7.45
C ALA A 27 -9.72 -20.90 7.31
N GLY A 28 -10.24 -22.10 7.05
CA GLY A 28 -11.67 -22.35 6.87
C GLY A 28 -12.24 -21.88 5.53
N GLU A 29 -11.41 -21.37 4.61
CA GLU A 29 -11.84 -20.84 3.31
C GLU A 29 -12.43 -21.90 2.37
N LEU A 30 -12.08 -23.16 2.59
CA LEU A 30 -12.64 -24.27 1.80
C LEU A 30 -14.02 -24.71 2.29
N ALA A 31 -14.49 -24.24 3.45
CA ALA A 31 -15.77 -24.64 4.01
C ALA A 31 -16.92 -24.35 3.03
N GLY A 32 -17.78 -25.34 2.80
CA GLY A 32 -18.91 -25.22 1.86
C GLY A 32 -18.54 -25.38 0.37
N THR A 33 -17.26 -25.53 0.03
CA THR A 33 -16.82 -25.83 -1.34
C THR A 33 -16.75 -27.33 -1.60
N THR A 34 -16.72 -27.72 -2.88
CA THR A 34 -16.46 -29.11 -3.29
C THR A 34 -15.06 -29.59 -2.94
N ASP A 35 -14.12 -28.69 -2.65
CA ASP A 35 -12.74 -29.08 -2.32
C ASP A 35 -12.57 -29.45 -0.85
N ALA A 36 -13.46 -29.00 0.04
CA ALA A 36 -13.41 -29.34 1.47
C ALA A 36 -13.47 -30.86 1.72
N TRP A 37 -14.39 -31.57 1.05
CA TRP A 37 -14.52 -33.02 1.27
C TRP A 37 -13.32 -33.79 0.69
N ARG A 38 -12.75 -33.33 -0.44
CA ARG A 38 -11.56 -33.94 -1.06
C ARG A 38 -10.34 -33.80 -0.17
N VAL A 39 -10.12 -32.60 0.36
CA VAL A 39 -9.03 -32.33 1.31
C VAL A 39 -9.21 -33.14 2.58
N ALA A 40 -10.42 -33.18 3.16
CA ALA A 40 -10.70 -33.97 4.37
C ALA A 40 -10.54 -35.50 4.13
N ALA A 41 -10.92 -36.00 2.96
CA ALA A 41 -10.69 -37.39 2.59
C ALA A 41 -9.18 -37.69 2.47
N HIS A 42 -8.43 -36.81 1.78
CA HIS A 42 -6.99 -36.98 1.60
C HIS A 42 -6.23 -36.94 2.94
N LEU A 43 -6.58 -36.02 3.84
CA LEU A 43 -5.96 -35.91 5.17
C LEU A 43 -6.19 -37.16 6.02
N ARG A 44 -7.33 -37.85 5.86
CA ARG A 44 -7.57 -39.13 6.55
C ARG A 44 -6.74 -40.29 5.98
N SER A 45 -6.37 -40.24 4.70
CA SER A 45 -5.64 -41.32 4.03
C SER A 45 -4.13 -41.07 3.90
N CYS A 46 -3.65 -39.84 4.07
CA CYS A 46 -2.26 -39.45 3.84
C CYS A 46 -1.63 -38.88 5.12
N SER A 47 -0.88 -39.72 5.83
CA SER A 47 -0.18 -39.33 7.07
C SER A 47 0.83 -38.20 6.88
N ARG A 48 1.42 -38.06 5.68
CA ARG A 48 2.35 -36.98 5.35
C ARG A 48 1.65 -35.62 5.31
N CYS A 49 0.50 -35.53 4.63
CA CYS A 49 -0.27 -34.29 4.57
C CYS A 49 -0.91 -33.96 5.92
N ASP A 50 -1.34 -34.96 6.69
CA ASP A 50 -1.83 -34.73 8.06
C ASP A 50 -0.72 -34.24 9.00
N GLY A 51 0.49 -34.81 8.91
CA GLY A 51 1.67 -34.34 9.64
C GLY A 51 2.04 -32.90 9.28
N ARG A 52 2.04 -32.56 7.99
CA ARG A 52 2.31 -31.18 7.52
C ARG A 52 1.22 -30.20 7.99
N ARG A 53 -0.04 -30.59 7.97
CA ARG A 53 -1.16 -29.80 8.53
C ARG A 53 -0.98 -29.58 10.03
N ALA A 54 -0.57 -30.61 10.77
CA ALA A 54 -0.33 -30.51 12.21
C ALA A 54 0.81 -29.52 12.53
N GLU A 55 1.91 -29.58 11.76
CA GLU A 55 3.03 -28.62 11.85
C GLU A 55 2.55 -27.18 11.62
N LEU A 56 1.86 -26.91 10.51
CA LEU A 56 1.31 -25.59 10.20
C LEU A 56 0.35 -25.10 11.30
N SER A 57 -0.51 -25.98 11.82
CA SER A 57 -1.43 -25.65 12.92
C SER A 57 -0.72 -25.35 14.25
N SER A 58 0.46 -25.93 14.49
CA SER A 58 1.26 -25.66 15.69
C SER A 58 1.96 -24.31 15.61
N LEU A 59 2.48 -23.95 14.43
CA LEU A 59 3.05 -22.63 14.15
C LEU A 59 2.01 -21.51 14.28
N ALA A 60 0.80 -21.74 13.73
CA ALA A 60 -0.32 -20.80 13.90
C ALA A 60 -0.70 -20.62 15.38
N ARG A 61 -0.67 -21.69 16.17
CA ARG A 61 -0.93 -21.64 17.61
C ARG A 61 0.15 -20.90 18.39
N SER A 62 1.43 -21.12 18.10
CA SER A 62 2.52 -20.39 18.77
C SER A 62 2.45 -18.88 18.51
N VAL A 63 2.02 -18.47 17.31
CA VAL A 63 1.79 -17.04 17.00
C VAL A 63 0.56 -16.49 17.75
N SER A 64 -0.45 -17.32 18.01
CA SER A 64 -1.63 -16.92 18.79
C SER A 64 -1.38 -16.87 20.31
N GLU A 65 -0.49 -17.73 20.83
CA GLU A 65 -0.10 -17.76 22.24
C GLU A 65 0.87 -16.62 22.58
N GLU A 66 1.69 -16.20 21.62
CA GLU A 66 2.43 -14.94 21.67
C GLU A 66 1.47 -13.77 21.42
N SER A 67 0.70 -13.48 22.47
CA SER A 67 -0.40 -12.50 22.55
C SER A 67 -0.19 -11.31 21.59
N LEU A 68 -0.81 -11.39 20.41
CA LEU A 68 -0.91 -10.24 19.51
C LEU A 68 -1.55 -9.09 20.29
N PRO A 69 -0.97 -7.87 20.27
CA PRO A 69 -1.53 -6.73 20.98
C PRO A 69 -3.03 -6.59 20.68
N ALA A 70 -3.85 -6.43 21.72
CA ALA A 70 -5.32 -6.36 21.61
C ALA A 70 -5.81 -5.29 20.60
N GLU A 71 -4.95 -4.32 20.29
CA GLU A 71 -5.14 -3.28 19.28
C GLU A 71 -5.28 -3.83 17.85
N LEU A 72 -4.62 -4.95 17.51
CA LEU A 72 -4.75 -5.60 16.19
C LEU A 72 -6.10 -6.33 16.02
N LEU A 73 -6.64 -6.90 17.10
CA LEU A 73 -7.92 -7.63 17.08
C LEU A 73 -9.14 -6.69 16.97
N CYS A 74 -9.08 -5.52 17.63
CA CYS A 74 -10.12 -4.49 17.52
C CYS A 74 -10.28 -3.91 16.10
N ARG A 75 -9.28 -4.07 15.23
CA ARG A 75 -9.28 -3.55 13.87
C ARG A 75 -9.96 -4.48 12.87
N ALA A 76 -9.79 -5.80 13.01
CA ALA A 76 -10.46 -6.80 12.16
C ALA A 76 -12.00 -6.75 12.29
N ASP A 77 -12.52 -6.44 13.48
CA ASP A 77 -13.97 -6.31 13.72
C ASP A 77 -14.58 -5.02 13.14
N ARG A 78 -13.77 -3.99 12.86
CA ARG A 78 -14.27 -2.73 12.26
C ARG A 78 -14.40 -2.80 10.75
N GLU A 79 -13.60 -3.63 10.08
CA GLU A 79 -13.66 -3.80 8.62
C GLU A 79 -14.95 -4.49 8.16
N THR A 80 -15.55 -5.36 9.00
CA THR A 80 -16.80 -6.07 8.65
C THR A 80 -18.07 -5.23 8.86
N LYS A 81 -18.04 -4.18 9.70
CA LYS A 81 -19.22 -3.35 10.03
C LYS A 81 -19.31 -2.01 9.30
N ALA A 82 -18.29 -1.62 8.53
CA ALA A 82 -18.25 -0.34 7.83
C ALA A 82 -18.97 -0.30 6.47
N SER A 83 -19.67 -1.38 6.08
CA SER A 83 -20.48 -1.44 4.86
C SER A 83 -21.88 -0.83 5.07
N ARG A 84 -21.94 0.46 5.42
CA ARG A 84 -23.19 1.25 5.22
C ARG A 84 -23.11 1.96 3.87
N PRO A 85 -24.08 1.75 2.96
CA PRO A 85 -24.05 2.34 1.63
C PRO A 85 -24.12 3.87 1.71
N TRP A 86 -23.20 4.52 1.00
CA TRP A 86 -22.99 5.97 0.95
C TRP A 86 -24.23 6.77 0.50
N GLY A 87 -25.24 6.12 -0.07
CA GLY A 87 -26.44 6.76 -0.62
C GLY A 87 -27.32 7.50 0.38
N ASP A 88 -27.31 7.12 1.67
CA ASP A 88 -28.23 7.68 2.66
C ASP A 88 -27.74 9.02 3.26
N ARG A 89 -26.42 9.24 3.34
CA ARG A 89 -25.86 10.49 3.87
C ARG A 89 -25.93 11.66 2.90
N LEU A 90 -25.93 11.40 1.59
CA LEU A 90 -26.00 12.45 0.58
C LEU A 90 -27.40 13.07 0.45
N ARG A 91 -28.44 12.29 0.79
CA ARG A 91 -29.85 12.69 0.67
C ARG A 91 -30.28 13.67 1.78
N GLU A 92 -29.59 13.67 2.91
CA GLU A 92 -29.79 14.61 4.02
C GLU A 92 -29.08 15.95 3.79
N TRP A 93 -27.92 15.94 3.12
CA TRP A 93 -27.12 17.15 2.89
C TRP A 93 -27.64 18.03 1.74
N LEU A 94 -28.32 17.43 0.75
CA LEU A 94 -28.78 18.16 -0.43
C LEU A 94 -30.11 18.90 -0.25
N GLY A 95 -30.80 18.80 0.90
CA GLY A 95 -31.99 19.61 1.17
C GLY A 95 -33.10 19.54 0.09
N LEU A 96 -33.05 18.53 -0.79
CA LEU A 96 -33.98 18.34 -1.90
C LEU A 96 -35.26 17.70 -1.38
N ARG A 97 -35.99 18.44 -0.54
CA ARG A 97 -37.44 18.28 -0.46
C ARG A 97 -38.02 18.89 -1.73
N ALA A 98 -38.77 18.05 -2.44
CA ALA A 98 -39.42 18.34 -3.69
C ALA A 98 -40.04 19.74 -3.77
N GLY A 99 -39.79 20.45 -4.88
CA GLY A 99 -40.59 21.57 -5.34
C GLY A 99 -39.82 22.88 -5.51
N GLY A 100 -39.37 23.16 -6.74
CA GLY A 100 -38.86 24.50 -7.08
C GLY A 100 -38.24 24.58 -8.46
N ARG A 101 -39.07 24.80 -9.49
CA ARG A 101 -38.63 25.17 -10.85
C ARG A 101 -38.47 26.70 -10.93
N ILE A 102 -37.31 27.21 -11.32
CA ILE A 102 -37.09 28.56 -11.91
C ILE A 102 -35.84 28.41 -12.82
N VAL A 103 -35.90 28.30 -14.16
CA VAL A 103 -36.28 29.24 -15.24
C VAL A 103 -35.37 30.47 -15.37
N LEU A 104 -34.50 30.40 -16.39
CA LEU A 104 -33.97 31.45 -17.30
C LEU A 104 -33.29 32.71 -16.72
N ALA A 105 -32.08 33.04 -17.20
CA ALA A 105 -31.92 34.01 -18.30
C ALA A 105 -30.48 34.16 -18.81
N VAL A 106 -30.43 34.43 -20.12
CA VAL A 106 -29.32 34.76 -21.02
C VAL A 106 -28.58 36.05 -20.61
N GLY A 107 -27.26 36.10 -20.81
CA GLY A 107 -26.50 37.35 -20.69
C GLY A 107 -25.04 37.26 -21.15
N ALA A 108 -24.82 37.66 -22.40
CA ALA A 108 -23.58 38.24 -22.96
C ALA A 108 -22.29 37.41 -22.99
N ALA A 109 -22.10 36.75 -24.13
CA ALA A 109 -20.79 36.62 -24.76
C ALA A 109 -20.16 38.00 -25.02
N VAL A 110 -18.85 38.14 -24.75
CA VAL A 110 -17.78 38.87 -25.47
C VAL A 110 -16.67 39.17 -24.44
N ALA A 111 -15.73 38.22 -24.23
CA ALA A 111 -14.41 38.47 -23.61
C ALA A 111 -13.48 37.23 -23.58
N ALA A 112 -13.52 36.31 -24.54
CA ALA A 112 -12.79 35.03 -24.43
C ALA A 112 -12.07 34.55 -25.70
N ILE A 113 -11.60 35.44 -26.58
CA ILE A 113 -10.81 35.05 -27.77
C ILE A 113 -9.52 35.89 -27.92
N SER A 114 -8.86 36.24 -26.83
CA SER A 114 -7.55 36.95 -26.92
C SER A 114 -6.51 36.56 -25.88
N LEU A 115 -6.65 35.39 -25.23
CA LEU A 115 -5.65 34.89 -24.29
C LEU A 115 -5.34 33.40 -24.53
N VAL A 116 -5.02 33.05 -25.79
CA VAL A 116 -4.63 31.69 -26.19
C VAL A 116 -3.19 31.62 -26.75
N VAL A 117 -2.43 32.72 -26.80
CA VAL A 117 -1.14 32.74 -27.52
C VAL A 117 0.11 32.95 -26.65
N ILE A 118 -0.01 33.15 -25.33
CA ILE A 118 1.20 33.30 -24.50
C ILE A 118 0.98 32.66 -23.12
N LEU A 119 1.07 31.33 -23.03
CA LEU A 119 1.44 30.69 -21.77
C LEU A 119 2.67 29.82 -22.02
N PRO A 120 3.86 30.20 -21.52
CA PRO A 120 4.99 29.29 -21.44
C PRO A 120 4.60 28.12 -20.52
N SER A 121 5.01 26.90 -20.89
CA SER A 121 4.92 25.70 -20.05
C SER A 121 5.49 26.00 -18.66
N LYS A 122 4.60 26.23 -17.69
CA LYS A 122 4.96 26.22 -16.28
C LYS A 122 5.20 24.77 -15.90
N GLU A 123 6.46 24.39 -15.74
CA GLU A 123 6.79 23.27 -14.87
C GLU A 123 6.25 23.58 -13.47
N PRO A 124 5.34 22.77 -12.90
CA PRO A 124 4.93 22.94 -11.51
C PRO A 124 5.99 22.28 -10.63
N THR A 125 7.04 23.02 -10.30
CA THR A 125 7.87 22.72 -9.12
C THR A 125 7.34 23.50 -7.93
N GLU A 126 6.21 23.07 -7.38
CA GLU A 126 5.76 23.47 -6.05
C GLU A 126 5.31 22.21 -5.30
N GLY A 127 6.20 21.69 -4.45
CA GLY A 127 5.92 20.56 -3.56
C GLY A 127 7.15 19.71 -3.24
N LEU A 128 8.10 19.59 -4.17
CA LEU A 128 9.34 18.83 -3.93
C LEU A 128 10.39 19.75 -3.28
N ARG A 129 10.36 19.85 -1.95
CA ARG A 129 11.35 20.58 -1.17
C ARG A 129 12.73 19.91 -1.28
N SER A 130 13.46 20.24 -2.33
CA SER A 130 14.87 19.87 -2.51
C SER A 130 15.75 20.79 -1.66
N LYS A 131 16.00 20.44 -0.40
CA LYS A 131 17.08 21.02 0.41
C LYS A 131 18.06 19.91 0.77
N GLY A 132 19.16 19.80 0.02
CA GLY A 132 20.39 19.06 0.37
C GLY A 132 20.32 17.54 0.59
N GLY A 133 19.14 16.95 0.72
CA GLY A 133 18.91 15.53 0.94
C GLY A 133 18.42 14.78 -0.30
N GLY A 134 18.13 13.49 -0.13
CA GLY A 134 17.54 12.68 -1.19
C GLY A 134 16.12 13.12 -1.57
N ALA A 135 15.68 12.78 -2.77
CA ALA A 135 14.35 13.11 -3.29
C ALA A 135 13.62 11.86 -3.77
N LEU A 136 12.31 11.81 -3.52
CA LEU A 136 11.39 10.76 -4.00
C LEU A 136 10.47 11.30 -5.09
N ALA A 137 10.32 10.54 -6.16
CA ALA A 137 9.28 10.71 -7.17
C ALA A 137 8.58 9.37 -7.43
N LEU A 138 7.34 9.42 -7.89
CA LEU A 138 6.55 8.24 -8.22
C LEU A 138 6.19 8.25 -9.69
N ILE A 139 6.32 7.10 -10.34
CA ILE A 139 5.83 6.85 -11.69
C ILE A 139 4.68 5.86 -11.57
N VAL A 140 3.51 6.24 -12.05
CA VAL A 140 2.33 5.37 -12.01
C VAL A 140 2.06 4.80 -13.40
N ARG A 141 1.72 3.52 -13.46
CA ARG A 141 1.06 2.90 -14.59
C ARG A 141 -0.38 2.59 -14.17
N SER A 142 -1.32 3.31 -14.75
CA SER A 142 -2.73 3.01 -14.58
C SER A 142 -3.08 1.61 -15.09
N SER A 143 -4.17 1.02 -14.61
CA SER A 143 -4.65 -0.27 -15.13
C SER A 143 -5.04 -0.24 -16.62
N ALA A 144 -5.31 0.94 -17.19
CA ALA A 144 -5.51 1.15 -18.63
C ALA A 144 -4.19 1.22 -19.43
N GLY A 145 -3.04 1.07 -18.77
CA GLY A 145 -1.72 1.04 -19.39
C GLY A 145 -1.03 2.39 -19.55
N ARG A 146 -1.71 3.52 -19.27
CA ARG A 146 -1.10 4.86 -19.30
C ARG A 146 -0.05 4.99 -18.19
N VAL A 147 1.12 5.55 -18.53
CA VAL A 147 2.25 5.79 -17.62
C VAL A 147 2.46 7.29 -17.45
N ASP A 148 2.47 7.77 -16.20
CA ASP A 148 2.64 9.19 -15.88
C ASP A 148 3.48 9.38 -14.60
N ARG A 149 3.95 10.60 -14.38
CA ARG A 149 4.56 11.02 -13.12
C ARG A 149 3.46 11.49 -12.16
N VAL A 150 3.56 11.08 -10.90
CA VAL A 150 2.62 11.49 -9.85
C VAL A 150 3.12 12.79 -9.20
N LEU A 151 2.22 13.75 -9.05
CA LEU A 151 2.44 14.97 -8.29
C LEU A 151 1.85 14.85 -6.87
N PRO A 152 2.37 15.60 -5.89
CA PRO A 152 1.79 15.62 -4.55
C PRO A 152 0.31 16.01 -4.57
N GLY A 153 -0.54 15.17 -4.00
CA GLY A 153 -1.98 15.35 -3.92
C GLY A 153 -2.77 14.70 -5.04
N ASP A 154 -2.12 14.12 -6.06
CA ASP A 154 -2.79 13.47 -7.18
C ASP A 154 -3.71 12.33 -6.70
N GLU A 155 -4.81 12.18 -7.44
CA GLU A 155 -5.76 11.09 -7.28
C GLU A 155 -5.30 9.86 -8.07
N LEU A 156 -5.13 8.75 -7.37
CA LEU A 156 -4.82 7.45 -7.95
C LEU A 156 -5.92 6.45 -7.61
N ALA A 157 -6.08 5.42 -8.43
CA ALA A 157 -7.09 4.40 -8.21
C ALA A 157 -6.46 3.07 -7.75
N PRO A 158 -7.20 2.27 -6.96
CA PRO A 158 -6.84 0.88 -6.72
C PRO A 158 -6.52 0.14 -8.03
N GLY A 159 -5.51 -0.73 -7.96
CA GLY A 159 -4.98 -1.47 -9.11
C GLY A 159 -3.97 -0.71 -9.97
N ASP A 160 -3.76 0.59 -9.75
CA ASP A 160 -2.67 1.31 -10.40
C ASP A 160 -1.32 0.84 -9.83
N ALA A 161 -0.32 0.68 -10.70
CA ALA A 161 1.00 0.19 -10.32
C ALA A 161 1.99 1.35 -10.20
N ILE A 162 2.61 1.52 -9.02
CA ILE A 162 3.60 2.57 -8.75
C ILE A 162 5.00 2.00 -8.80
N ARG A 163 5.88 2.72 -9.47
CA ARG A 163 7.33 2.53 -9.42
C ARG A 163 7.97 3.73 -8.75
N PHE A 164 8.98 3.47 -7.93
CA PHE A 164 9.70 4.50 -7.20
C PHE A 164 10.92 4.98 -7.96
N GLU A 165 11.11 6.29 -7.97
CA GLU A 165 12.28 6.95 -8.51
C GLU A 165 12.90 7.79 -7.40
N VAL A 166 14.22 7.67 -7.23
CA VAL A 166 14.94 8.37 -6.17
C VAL A 166 16.15 9.13 -6.71
N SER A 167 16.47 10.24 -6.08
CA SER A 167 17.69 11.00 -6.34
C SER A 167 18.48 11.15 -5.06
N SER A 168 19.80 11.00 -5.11
CA SER A 168 20.69 11.16 -3.96
C SER A 168 22.00 11.82 -4.38
N PRO A 169 22.60 12.71 -3.58
CA PRO A 169 23.91 13.29 -3.88
C PRO A 169 25.07 12.30 -3.68
N ALA A 170 24.88 11.22 -2.92
CA ALA A 170 25.91 10.24 -2.59
C ALA A 170 25.33 8.82 -2.51
N THR A 171 26.21 7.83 -2.38
CA THR A 171 25.79 6.45 -2.13
C THR A 171 25.14 6.33 -0.75
N VAL A 172 23.90 5.84 -0.71
CA VAL A 172 23.09 5.73 0.51
C VAL A 172 22.21 4.48 0.46
N SER A 173 21.75 4.05 1.63
CA SER A 173 20.71 3.03 1.77
C SER A 173 19.33 3.70 1.79
N VAL A 174 18.46 3.30 0.88
CA VAL A 174 17.10 3.82 0.72
C VAL A 174 16.06 2.83 1.24
N SER A 175 15.12 3.31 2.05
CA SER A 175 13.92 2.57 2.43
C SER A 175 12.67 3.37 2.11
N ILE A 176 11.59 2.71 1.73
CA ILE A 176 10.32 3.34 1.37
C ILE A 176 9.22 2.77 2.24
N VAL A 177 8.45 3.66 2.88
CA VAL A 177 7.35 3.34 3.78
C VAL A 177 6.08 4.03 3.27
N GLY A 178 4.98 3.29 3.17
CA GLY A 178 3.64 3.80 2.94
C GLY A 178 2.84 3.86 4.23
N ILE A 179 2.07 4.94 4.42
CA ILE A 179 1.14 5.12 5.53
C ILE A 179 -0.21 5.50 4.95
N ASP A 180 -1.21 4.62 5.10
CA ASP A 180 -2.51 4.80 4.46
C ASP A 180 -3.61 5.29 5.42
N ALA A 181 -4.78 5.60 4.84
CA ALA A 181 -5.95 6.07 5.56
C ALA A 181 -6.55 5.03 6.53
N ALA A 182 -6.21 3.74 6.39
CA ALA A 182 -6.60 2.75 7.38
C ALA A 182 -5.70 2.78 8.62
N HIS A 183 -4.60 3.55 8.59
CA HIS A 183 -3.50 3.55 9.55
C HIS A 183 -2.60 2.32 9.39
N ALA A 184 -2.48 1.75 8.19
CA ALA A 184 -1.49 0.71 7.91
C ALA A 184 -0.15 1.38 7.61
N VAL A 185 0.92 0.87 8.23
CA VAL A 185 2.31 1.29 7.96
C VAL A 185 3.03 0.13 7.28
N THR A 186 3.36 0.29 6.00
CA THR A 186 3.87 -0.78 5.14
C THR A 186 5.25 -0.41 4.60
N THR A 187 6.23 -1.30 4.73
CA THR A 187 7.56 -1.13 4.10
C THR A 187 7.54 -1.69 2.68
N TYR A 188 7.71 -0.84 1.68
CA TYR A 188 7.77 -1.24 0.27
C TYR A 188 9.19 -1.59 -0.18
N VAL A 189 10.18 -0.88 0.35
CA VAL A 189 11.61 -1.10 0.09
C VAL A 189 12.36 -1.00 1.41
N VAL A 190 13.30 -1.92 1.65
CA VAL A 190 14.13 -1.92 2.85
C VAL A 190 15.60 -2.02 2.43
N GLY A 191 16.38 -0.99 2.76
CA GLY A 191 17.83 -1.04 2.66
C GLY A 191 18.41 -1.13 1.24
N ALA A 192 17.72 -0.61 0.22
CA ALA A 192 18.22 -0.64 -1.15
C ALA A 192 19.42 0.32 -1.30
N GLU A 193 20.57 -0.20 -1.72
CA GLU A 193 21.73 0.63 -2.01
C GLU A 193 21.53 1.42 -3.30
N VAL A 194 21.70 2.74 -3.23
CA VAL A 194 21.53 3.66 -4.35
C VAL A 194 22.75 4.56 -4.42
N GLY A 195 23.40 4.62 -5.57
CA GLY A 195 24.54 5.50 -5.81
C GLY A 195 24.15 6.98 -5.85
N GLY A 196 25.16 7.86 -5.91
CA GLY A 196 24.91 9.28 -6.22
C GLY A 196 24.35 9.43 -7.65
N GLY A 197 23.26 10.17 -7.81
CA GLY A 197 22.60 10.36 -9.10
C GLY A 197 21.18 10.93 -8.99
N LYS A 198 20.59 11.24 -10.14
CA LYS A 198 19.22 11.73 -10.26
C LYS A 198 18.33 10.68 -10.91
N ALA A 199 17.05 10.70 -10.56
CA ALA A 199 16.00 9.93 -11.21
C ALA A 199 16.30 8.41 -11.34
N GLN A 200 16.92 7.82 -10.31
CA GLN A 200 17.26 6.40 -10.29
C GLN A 200 16.02 5.58 -9.94
N VAL A 201 15.62 4.72 -10.86
CA VAL A 201 14.46 3.85 -10.70
C VAL A 201 14.81 2.66 -9.80
N LEU A 202 14.06 2.46 -8.73
CA LEU A 202 14.21 1.29 -7.88
C LEU A 202 13.59 0.04 -8.53
N PRO A 203 14.15 -1.15 -8.28
CA PRO A 203 13.60 -2.39 -8.80
C PRO A 203 12.21 -2.67 -8.22
N GLY A 204 11.31 -3.18 -9.07
CA GLY A 204 9.95 -3.58 -8.68
C GLY A 204 8.88 -2.51 -8.94
N SER A 205 7.69 -2.78 -8.43
CA SER A 205 6.55 -1.88 -8.40
C SER A 205 5.55 -2.38 -7.35
N ILE A 206 4.82 -1.46 -6.73
CA ILE A 206 3.69 -1.80 -5.88
C ILE A 206 2.38 -1.62 -6.65
N VAL A 207 1.33 -2.36 -6.28
CA VAL A 207 -0.01 -2.14 -6.81
C VAL A 207 -0.85 -1.57 -5.68
N LEU A 208 -1.52 -0.46 -5.94
CA LEU A 208 -2.38 0.19 -4.94
C LEU A 208 -3.54 -0.73 -4.56
N ASP A 209 -3.74 -0.92 -3.26
CA ASP A 209 -4.85 -1.66 -2.70
C ASP A 209 -6.18 -0.89 -2.76
N GLY A 210 -7.22 -1.51 -2.20
CA GLY A 210 -8.57 -0.94 -2.14
C GLY A 210 -8.80 0.07 -1.01
N THR A 211 -7.80 0.38 -0.17
CA THR A 211 -7.97 1.33 0.93
C THR A 211 -8.11 2.74 0.36
N LEU A 212 -9.30 3.32 0.45
CA LEU A 212 -9.53 4.68 -0.06
C LEU A 212 -9.09 5.73 0.96
N GLY A 213 -8.66 6.89 0.46
CA GLY A 213 -8.25 8.03 1.29
C GLY A 213 -6.80 8.47 1.06
N PRO A 214 -6.27 9.36 1.92
CA PRO A 214 -4.87 9.80 1.81
C PRO A 214 -3.90 8.63 2.05
N GLU A 215 -2.82 8.61 1.29
CA GLU A 215 -1.66 7.75 1.56
C GLU A 215 -0.39 8.58 1.43
N ARG A 216 0.46 8.52 2.45
CA ARG A 216 1.76 9.17 2.46
C ARG A 216 2.85 8.14 2.22
N ILE A 217 3.64 8.38 1.19
CA ILE A 217 4.81 7.56 0.85
C ILE A 217 6.04 8.34 1.25
N VAL A 218 6.87 7.76 2.11
CA VAL A 218 8.09 8.37 2.66
C VAL A 218 9.29 7.56 2.21
N ALA A 219 10.26 8.22 1.60
CA ALA A 219 11.59 7.66 1.37
C ALA A 219 12.55 8.17 2.45
N LEU A 220 13.27 7.24 3.06
CA LEU A 220 14.35 7.48 4.02
C LEU A 220 15.68 7.18 3.33
N PHE A 221 16.61 8.13 3.42
CA PHE A 221 17.96 8.06 2.87
C PHE A 221 18.95 8.03 4.03
N CYS A 222 19.51 6.86 4.30
CA CYS A 222 20.32 6.58 5.48
C CYS A 222 21.72 6.12 5.09
N GLU A 223 22.72 6.34 5.95
CA GLU A 223 24.08 5.82 5.75
C GLU A 223 24.14 4.29 5.78
N ARG A 224 23.23 3.65 6.54
CA ARG A 224 23.15 2.20 6.71
C ARG A 224 21.70 1.73 6.63
N PRO A 225 21.44 0.47 6.24
CA PRO A 225 20.10 -0.11 6.27
C PRO A 225 19.49 -0.04 7.67
N VAL A 226 18.22 0.36 7.73
CA VAL A 226 17.41 0.39 8.94
C VAL A 226 16.49 -0.84 8.93
N PRO A 227 16.39 -1.60 10.03
CA PRO A 227 15.49 -2.75 10.09
C PRO A 227 14.04 -2.37 9.82
N ALA A 228 13.31 -3.24 9.12
CA ALA A 228 11.91 -3.00 8.76
C ALA A 228 11.02 -2.71 9.99
N GLN A 229 11.27 -3.39 11.11
CA GLN A 229 10.53 -3.19 12.35
C GLN A 229 10.69 -1.77 12.90
N SER A 230 11.90 -1.22 12.83
CA SER A 230 12.17 0.16 13.26
C SER A 230 11.49 1.19 12.35
N LEU A 231 11.42 0.91 11.04
CA LEU A 231 10.70 1.76 10.08
C LEU A 231 9.19 1.77 10.35
N VAL A 232 8.62 0.60 10.64
CA VAL A 232 7.20 0.46 10.98
C VAL A 232 6.88 1.20 12.28
N LEU A 233 7.70 1.02 13.33
CA LEU A 233 7.53 1.73 14.59
C LEU A 233 7.59 3.26 14.41
N ALA A 234 8.60 3.76 13.68
CA ALA A 234 8.74 5.19 13.40
C ALA A 234 7.55 5.75 12.61
N GLY A 235 7.01 4.98 11.66
CA GLY A 235 5.80 5.36 10.91
C GLY A 235 4.56 5.45 11.81
N TRP A 236 4.39 4.50 12.73
CA TRP A 236 3.30 4.51 13.70
C TRP A 236 3.38 5.69 14.67
N GLU A 237 4.55 5.99 15.19
CA GLU A 237 4.78 7.14 16.07
C GLU A 237 4.51 8.46 15.33
N ALA A 238 4.98 8.59 14.09
CA ALA A 238 4.73 9.76 13.25
C ALA A 238 3.24 9.96 12.96
N LEU A 239 2.51 8.87 12.63
CA LEU A 239 1.07 8.91 12.41
C LEU A 239 0.30 9.30 13.68
N THR A 240 0.73 8.80 14.84
CA THR A 240 0.12 9.12 16.13
C THR A 240 0.30 10.60 16.46
N LYS A 241 1.52 11.16 16.27
CA LYS A 241 1.81 12.59 16.42
C LYS A 241 0.98 13.45 15.46
N ALA A 242 0.67 12.93 14.28
CA ALA A 242 -0.20 13.54 13.28
C ALA A 242 -1.70 13.38 13.56
N GLY A 243 -2.10 12.82 14.71
CA GLY A 243 -3.51 12.63 15.07
C GLY A 243 -4.23 11.54 14.25
N GLY A 244 -3.48 10.62 13.64
CA GLY A 244 -4.04 9.55 12.81
C GLY A 244 -4.33 9.91 11.36
N ASP A 245 -3.98 11.11 10.89
CA ASP A 245 -4.25 11.55 9.51
C ASP A 245 -2.97 11.56 8.65
N PRO A 246 -2.83 10.64 7.66
CA PRO A 246 -1.71 10.63 6.72
C PRO A 246 -1.55 11.91 5.89
N ALA A 247 -2.62 12.69 5.72
CA ALA A 247 -2.57 13.93 4.96
C ALA A 247 -1.80 15.04 5.70
N GLN A 248 -1.70 14.98 7.03
CA GLN A 248 -0.89 15.92 7.80
C GLN A 248 0.59 15.78 7.49
N ALA A 249 1.33 16.89 7.61
CA ALA A 249 2.77 16.85 7.51
C ALA A 249 3.34 15.99 8.66
N MET A 250 4.17 15.01 8.30
CA MET A 250 4.79 14.11 9.27
C MET A 250 6.22 13.79 8.86
N GLU A 251 7.02 13.47 9.86
CA GLU A 251 8.43 13.12 9.76
C GLU A 251 8.68 11.83 10.53
N LEU A 252 9.31 10.86 9.88
CA LEU A 252 9.71 9.63 10.54
C LEU A 252 11.01 9.90 11.28
N GLU A 253 10.95 9.85 12.61
CA GLU A 253 12.11 10.10 13.47
C GLU A 253 13.07 8.91 13.44
N VAL A 254 13.89 8.85 12.40
CA VAL A 254 14.93 7.83 12.22
C VAL A 254 16.32 8.48 12.28
N PRO A 255 17.17 8.13 13.26
CA PRO A 255 18.47 8.77 13.43
C PRO A 255 19.36 8.62 12.19
N ARG A 256 20.05 9.72 11.82
CA ARG A 256 21.00 9.76 10.70
C ARG A 256 20.39 9.41 9.33
N CYS A 257 19.10 9.69 9.16
CA CYS A 257 18.43 9.60 7.87
C CYS A 257 17.91 10.98 7.48
N SER A 258 18.01 11.32 6.19
CA SER A 258 17.20 12.37 5.59
C SER A 258 15.95 11.74 4.97
N GLN A 259 14.90 12.52 4.74
CA GLN A 259 13.65 12.00 4.19
C GLN A 259 13.02 12.92 3.14
N SER A 260 12.24 12.30 2.26
CA SER A 260 11.40 12.95 1.28
C SER A 260 10.05 12.22 1.26
N SER A 261 8.93 12.95 1.14
CA SER A 261 7.62 12.31 1.10
C SER A 261 6.75 12.85 -0.02
N VAL A 262 5.86 11.99 -0.51
CA VAL A 262 4.81 12.29 -1.48
C VAL A 262 3.48 11.89 -0.87
N LEU A 263 2.52 12.80 -0.88
CA LEU A 263 1.14 12.52 -0.52
C LEU A 263 0.37 12.16 -1.80
N ILE A 264 -0.41 11.09 -1.77
CA ILE A 264 -1.37 10.74 -2.82
C ILE A 264 -2.76 10.58 -2.20
N ARG A 265 -3.80 10.57 -3.03
CA ARG A 265 -5.17 10.23 -2.60
C ARG A 265 -5.69 9.05 -3.39
N LYS A 266 -5.97 7.94 -2.71
CA LYS A 266 -6.64 6.78 -3.31
C LYS A 266 -8.14 7.06 -3.42
N VAL A 267 -8.67 7.08 -4.65
CA VAL A 267 -10.09 7.29 -4.94
C VAL A 267 -10.66 6.11 -5.70
N ALA A 268 -11.97 5.90 -5.59
CA ALA A 268 -12.66 4.88 -6.39
C ALA A 268 -12.51 5.21 -7.87
N ARG A 269 -12.28 4.17 -8.69
CA ARG A 269 -12.23 4.32 -10.15
C ARG A 269 -13.60 4.77 -10.65
N ARG A 270 -13.62 5.82 -11.47
CA ARG A 270 -14.82 6.32 -12.14
C ARG A 270 -15.10 5.56 -13.43
#